data_AF-A0A816UJM5-F1
#
_entry.id   AF-A0A816UJM5-F1
#
_cell.length_a   1.000
_cell.length_b   1.000
_cell.length_c   1.000
_cell.angle_alpha   90.00
_cell.angle_beta   90.00
_cell.angle_gamma   90.00
#
_symmetry.space_group_name_H-M   'P 1'
#
loop_
_entity.id
_entity.type
_entity.pdbx_description
1 polymer ?
#
loop_
_entity_poly.entity_id
_entity_poly.type
_entity_poly.pdbx_seq_one_letter_code
_entity_poly.pdbx_strand_id
1 'polypeptide(L)'
;MYSFNASPTIWNPLKGFVPYYYGTNSQPAVNFPHSMENQYFPMKDLILGSNSFDFSSINAILMNVASNRYDGDIRIGFWQIGFLGHCGEWHTSPNITYFASSYHQNQVLSAFNSSFVQTKIQLRYFDVTGNSNAQSWNVGFHDDSFFQDTYGEAWMFYNTSVTVGATNQWRNQPIGGEVRPELWPCVFSSDPATDCQAITTVVPLNWTDCVQLTHSSYQWLSYAFTSPGYSGADYGRAIYGSIMQRYSFFVSQITANEMNCSGT
;
A
#
# COMPACT_ATOMS: atom_id res chain seq x y z
N MET A 1 13.03 -7.00 28.52
CA MET A 1 13.11 -7.77 27.27
C MET A 1 11.67 -8.12 26.90
N TYR A 2 11.05 -7.39 25.95
CA TYR A 2 9.65 -7.65 25.57
C TYR A 2 9.61 -8.91 24.70
N SER A 3 9.08 -10.00 25.23
CA SER A 3 8.83 -11.22 24.45
C SER A 3 7.62 -10.99 23.55
N PHE A 4 7.88 -10.89 22.25
CA PHE A 4 6.87 -10.68 21.22
C PHE A 4 6.02 -11.94 21.01
N ASN A 5 4.69 -11.82 21.09
CA ASN A 5 3.75 -12.87 20.72
C ASN A 5 3.06 -12.51 19.39
N ALA A 6 3.28 -13.33 18.36
CA ALA A 6 2.73 -13.15 17.01
C ALA A 6 1.26 -13.58 16.89
N SER A 7 0.76 -14.41 17.82
CA SER A 7 -0.56 -15.04 17.76
C SER A 7 -1.76 -14.09 17.59
N PRO A 8 -1.77 -12.86 18.16
CA PRO A 8 -2.93 -11.97 18.02
C PRO A 8 -3.10 -11.35 16.63
N THR A 9 -2.05 -11.35 15.80
CA THR A 9 -2.07 -10.61 14.52
C THR A 9 -1.93 -11.50 13.29
N ILE A 10 -1.87 -12.83 13.44
CA ILE A 10 -1.71 -13.75 12.30
C ILE A 10 -2.85 -13.63 11.28
N TRP A 11 -4.00 -13.09 11.70
CA TRP A 11 -5.22 -12.94 10.92
C TRP A 11 -5.46 -11.53 10.38
N ASN A 12 -4.53 -10.58 10.52
CA ASN A 12 -4.68 -9.29 9.83
C ASN A 12 -4.47 -9.53 8.32
N PRO A 13 -5.51 -9.41 7.47
CA PRO A 13 -5.40 -9.75 6.06
C PRO A 13 -4.74 -8.63 5.24
N LEU A 14 -4.54 -7.44 5.82
CA LEU A 14 -4.03 -6.27 5.12
C LEU A 14 -2.61 -5.89 5.57
N LYS A 15 -1.72 -6.88 5.78
CA LYS A 15 -0.36 -6.59 6.24
C LYS A 15 0.75 -7.35 5.53
N GLY A 16 1.96 -6.82 5.72
CA GLY A 16 3.22 -7.48 5.38
C GLY A 16 3.61 -7.30 3.92
N PHE A 17 4.46 -8.20 3.43
CA PHE A 17 4.94 -8.11 2.05
C PHE A 17 3.91 -8.61 1.06
N VAL A 18 3.84 -7.90 -0.07
CA VAL A 18 2.91 -8.17 -1.15
C VAL A 18 3.72 -8.52 -2.40
N PRO A 19 3.49 -9.68 -3.02
CA PRO A 19 4.07 -10.03 -4.30
C PRO A 19 3.36 -9.29 -5.43
N TYR A 20 4.07 -9.09 -6.53
CA TYR A 20 3.43 -8.74 -7.80
C TYR A 20 2.77 -9.98 -8.43
N TYR A 21 1.49 -9.88 -8.79
CA TYR A 21 0.71 -10.98 -9.35
C TYR A 21 1.28 -11.51 -10.68
N TYR A 22 1.94 -10.65 -11.47
CA TYR A 22 2.72 -11.07 -12.65
C TYR A 22 4.18 -11.37 -12.29
N GLY A 23 4.39 -12.40 -11.47
CA GLY A 23 5.73 -12.86 -11.06
C GLY A 23 5.96 -14.37 -11.16
N THR A 24 4.91 -15.19 -11.24
CA THR A 24 5.03 -16.66 -11.19
C THR A 24 3.93 -17.30 -12.01
N ASN A 25 4.15 -17.63 -13.28
CA ASN A 25 3.41 -18.65 -14.07
C ASN A 25 1.94 -18.97 -13.69
N SER A 26 1.09 -17.98 -13.42
CA SER A 26 -0.29 -18.16 -12.91
C SER A 26 -0.43 -18.93 -11.58
N GLN A 27 0.61 -19.02 -10.75
CA GLN A 27 0.60 -19.69 -9.45
C GLN A 27 0.86 -18.70 -8.32
N PRO A 28 0.10 -18.74 -7.22
CA PRO A 28 0.29 -17.84 -6.08
C PRO A 28 1.68 -17.98 -5.48
N ALA A 29 2.20 -16.88 -4.93
CA ALA A 29 3.58 -16.79 -4.46
C ALA A 29 3.80 -17.55 -3.14
N VAL A 30 4.20 -18.83 -3.18
CA VAL A 30 4.26 -19.68 -1.97
C VAL A 30 5.53 -19.54 -1.10
N ASN A 31 6.54 -18.79 -1.54
CA ASN A 31 7.86 -18.78 -0.91
C ASN A 31 7.97 -17.89 0.34
N PHE A 32 7.00 -17.00 0.58
CA PHE A 32 6.98 -16.10 1.74
C PHE A 32 5.55 -15.91 2.26
N PRO A 33 5.33 -15.81 3.59
CA PRO A 33 4.00 -15.59 4.15
C PRO A 33 3.40 -14.24 3.70
N HIS A 34 2.22 -14.28 3.10
CA HIS A 34 1.47 -13.10 2.64
C HIS A 34 -0.04 -13.35 2.68
N SER A 35 -0.82 -12.27 2.63
CA SER A 35 -2.29 -12.29 2.60
C SER A 35 -2.88 -11.36 1.54
N MET A 36 -2.04 -10.67 0.77
CA MET A 36 -2.41 -9.76 -0.30
C MET A 36 -1.51 -9.99 -1.51
N GLU A 37 -2.01 -9.65 -2.69
CA GLU A 37 -1.27 -9.64 -3.95
C GLU A 37 -1.52 -8.28 -4.64
N ASN A 38 -0.58 -7.83 -5.47
CA ASN A 38 -0.71 -6.58 -6.23
C ASN A 38 -0.88 -6.82 -7.73
N GLN A 39 -1.76 -6.04 -8.38
CA GLN A 39 -1.99 -6.08 -9.81
C GLN A 39 -2.14 -4.66 -10.39
N TYR A 40 -1.44 -4.40 -11.50
CA TYR A 40 -1.68 -3.22 -12.32
C TYR A 40 -2.73 -3.47 -13.40
N PHE A 41 -3.56 -2.46 -13.65
CA PHE A 41 -4.49 -2.44 -14.78
C PHE A 41 -4.12 -1.28 -15.72
N PRO A 42 -3.49 -1.56 -16.87
CA PRO A 42 -3.12 -0.51 -17.81
C PRO A 42 -4.35 0.21 -18.33
N MET A 43 -4.36 1.53 -18.31
CA MET A 43 -5.52 2.31 -18.77
C MET A 43 -5.87 2.04 -20.24
N LYS A 44 -4.87 1.74 -21.09
CA LYS A 44 -5.07 1.33 -22.49
C LYS A 44 -5.90 0.05 -22.65
N ASP A 45 -5.92 -0.81 -21.64
CA ASP A 45 -6.68 -2.05 -21.65
C ASP A 45 -8.09 -1.85 -21.07
N LEU A 46 -8.31 -0.73 -20.36
CA LEU A 46 -9.61 -0.37 -19.78
C LEU A 46 -10.41 0.59 -20.66
N ILE A 47 -9.75 1.48 -21.41
CA ILE A 47 -10.39 2.50 -22.25
C ILE A 47 -10.15 2.14 -23.72
N LEU A 48 -11.18 1.59 -24.38
CA LEU A 48 -11.11 1.18 -25.78
C LEU A 48 -11.43 2.32 -26.76
N GLY A 49 -12.05 3.41 -26.27
CA GLY A 49 -12.42 4.56 -27.06
C GLY A 49 -13.35 5.51 -26.31
N SER A 50 -13.88 6.52 -26.99
CA SER A 50 -14.84 7.45 -26.38
C SER A 50 -16.07 6.70 -25.86
N ASN A 51 -16.34 6.80 -24.55
CA ASN A 51 -17.40 6.08 -23.85
C ASN A 51 -17.39 4.54 -24.03
N SER A 52 -16.24 3.94 -24.36
CA SER A 52 -16.08 2.49 -24.54
C SER A 52 -15.03 1.95 -23.59
N PHE A 53 -15.41 0.99 -22.75
CA PHE A 53 -14.58 0.46 -21.67
C PHE A 53 -14.58 -1.07 -21.67
N ASP A 54 -13.42 -1.67 -21.37
CA ASP A 54 -13.28 -3.11 -21.13
C ASP A 54 -12.75 -3.39 -19.73
N PHE A 55 -13.57 -4.05 -18.91
CA PHE A 55 -13.20 -4.44 -17.55
C PHE A 55 -12.89 -5.93 -17.44
N SER A 56 -12.71 -6.63 -18.56
CA SER A 56 -12.42 -8.08 -18.61
C SER A 56 -11.20 -8.47 -17.78
N SER A 57 -10.14 -7.67 -17.80
CA SER A 57 -8.91 -7.88 -17.01
C SER A 57 -9.18 -7.82 -15.50
N ILE A 58 -9.96 -6.84 -15.06
CA ILE A 58 -10.42 -6.72 -13.65
C ILE A 58 -11.32 -7.91 -13.29
N ASN A 59 -12.28 -8.22 -14.16
CA ASN A 59 -13.25 -9.30 -13.97
C ASN A 59 -12.61 -10.69 -13.90
N ALA A 60 -11.53 -10.93 -14.65
CA ALA A 60 -10.82 -12.19 -14.68
C ALA A 60 -10.17 -12.50 -13.32
N ILE A 61 -9.60 -11.47 -12.67
CA ILE A 61 -8.98 -11.59 -11.35
C ILE A 61 -10.04 -11.61 -10.26
N LEU A 62 -11.07 -10.78 -10.39
CA LEU A 62 -12.10 -10.60 -9.37
C LEU A 62 -13.34 -11.47 -9.60
N MET A 63 -13.29 -12.52 -10.44
CA MET A 63 -14.46 -13.33 -10.81
C MET A 63 -15.77 -12.48 -10.93
N ASN A 64 -15.78 -11.64 -11.98
CA ASN A 64 -16.96 -11.18 -12.73
C ASN A 64 -17.82 -10.02 -12.15
N VAL A 65 -17.47 -8.72 -12.30
CA VAL A 65 -18.41 -7.58 -12.01
C VAL A 65 -18.09 -6.09 -12.33
N ALA A 66 -19.10 -5.19 -12.22
CA ALA A 66 -19.03 -3.72 -12.36
C ALA A 66 -18.70 -2.95 -11.06
N SER A 67 -18.42 -1.64 -11.16
CA SER A 67 -17.97 -0.74 -10.06
C SER A 67 -18.87 -0.69 -8.81
N ASN A 68 -20.21 -0.75 -8.93
CA ASN A 68 -21.13 -0.94 -7.79
C ASN A 68 -20.93 -2.28 -7.05
N ARG A 69 -20.12 -3.20 -7.58
CA ARG A 69 -19.76 -4.45 -6.92
C ARG A 69 -18.33 -4.44 -6.36
N TYR A 70 -17.48 -3.47 -6.68
CA TYR A 70 -16.10 -3.42 -6.18
C TYR A 70 -15.94 -2.57 -4.92
N ASP A 71 -16.83 -1.61 -4.69
CA ASP A 71 -16.92 -0.97 -3.38
C ASP A 71 -17.52 -1.95 -2.36
N GLY A 72 -16.76 -2.32 -1.33
CA GLY A 72 -17.10 -3.33 -0.33
C GLY A 72 -16.77 -4.78 -0.72
N ASP A 73 -16.10 -5.03 -1.87
CA ASP A 73 -15.63 -6.37 -2.20
C ASP A 73 -14.47 -6.76 -1.28
N ILE A 74 -14.70 -7.77 -0.43
CA ILE A 74 -13.75 -8.23 0.58
C ILE A 74 -12.43 -8.77 0.01
N ARG A 75 -12.35 -9.00 -1.30
CA ARG A 75 -11.12 -9.45 -1.98
C ARG A 75 -10.21 -8.29 -2.37
N ILE A 76 -10.71 -7.06 -2.31
CA ILE A 76 -9.95 -5.86 -2.65
C ILE A 76 -9.53 -5.19 -1.35
N GLY A 77 -8.21 -5.16 -1.11
CA GLY A 77 -7.66 -4.39 0.00
C GLY A 77 -7.76 -2.88 -0.27
N PHE A 78 -7.19 -2.43 -1.40
CA PHE A 78 -7.07 -1.03 -1.75
C PHE A 78 -7.13 -0.80 -3.26
N TRP A 79 -7.65 0.35 -3.68
CA TRP A 79 -7.48 0.88 -5.04
C TRP A 79 -6.47 2.02 -5.04
N GLN A 80 -5.30 1.83 -5.66
CA GLN A 80 -4.36 2.92 -5.88
C GLN A 80 -4.79 3.78 -7.07
N ILE A 81 -4.85 5.08 -6.86
CA ILE A 81 -5.29 6.04 -7.89
C ILE A 81 -4.08 6.59 -8.62
N GLY A 82 -3.96 6.24 -9.91
CA GLY A 82 -2.82 6.59 -10.75
C GLY A 82 -3.15 7.26 -12.08
N PHE A 83 -4.43 7.43 -12.41
CA PHE A 83 -4.88 7.73 -13.77
C PHE A 83 -4.33 9.03 -14.39
N LEU A 84 -3.89 9.97 -13.55
CA LEU A 84 -3.39 11.27 -14.01
C LEU A 84 -1.86 11.37 -14.05
N GLY A 85 -1.14 10.35 -13.58
CA GLY A 85 0.32 10.40 -13.46
C GLY A 85 1.03 9.21 -14.06
N HIS A 86 2.35 9.20 -13.89
CA HIS A 86 3.23 8.17 -14.41
C HIS A 86 3.14 6.91 -13.55
N CYS A 87 3.43 5.75 -14.15
CA CYS A 87 3.58 4.47 -13.45
C CYS A 87 2.37 4.01 -12.60
N GLY A 88 1.17 4.55 -12.82
CA GLY A 88 0.00 4.23 -11.99
C GLY A 88 0.00 5.00 -10.67
N GLU A 89 0.62 6.18 -10.65
CA GLU A 89 0.77 7.01 -9.47
C GLU A 89 0.24 8.43 -9.70
N TRP A 90 -0.01 9.15 -8.61
CA TRP A 90 -0.64 10.46 -8.66
C TRP A 90 0.36 11.63 -8.78
N HIS A 91 1.28 11.56 -9.76
CA HIS A 91 2.24 12.64 -10.09
C HIS A 91 2.81 12.47 -11.50
N THR A 92 3.36 13.54 -12.08
CA THR A 92 4.11 13.49 -13.36
C THR A 92 5.58 13.85 -13.22
N SER A 93 6.12 13.79 -12.01
CA SER A 93 7.56 13.99 -11.74
C SER A 93 8.44 13.18 -12.72
N PRO A 94 9.56 13.73 -13.21
CA PRO A 94 10.08 15.08 -12.90
C PRO A 94 9.37 16.20 -13.67
N ASN A 95 8.56 15.89 -14.68
CA ASN A 95 7.86 16.89 -15.48
C ASN A 95 6.47 17.22 -14.92
N ILE A 96 6.45 18.03 -13.86
CA ILE A 96 5.22 18.47 -13.20
C ILE A 96 4.27 19.26 -14.11
N THR A 97 4.73 19.77 -15.25
CA THR A 97 3.90 20.57 -16.17
C THR A 97 2.89 19.72 -16.95
N TYR A 98 3.11 18.41 -17.03
CA TYR A 98 2.19 17.47 -17.68
C TYR A 98 1.02 17.07 -16.80
N PHE A 99 1.05 17.40 -15.50
CA PHE A 99 -0.02 17.01 -14.60
C PHE A 99 -1.30 17.76 -14.92
N ALA A 100 -2.44 17.09 -14.76
CA ALA A 100 -3.73 17.71 -14.98
C ALA A 100 -3.91 18.94 -14.05
N SER A 101 -4.69 19.94 -14.49
CA SER A 101 -4.97 21.08 -13.62
C SER A 101 -5.67 20.63 -12.32
N SER A 102 -5.51 21.40 -11.24
CA SER A 102 -6.13 21.06 -9.95
C SER A 102 -7.65 20.93 -10.03
N TYR A 103 -8.30 21.63 -10.95
CA TYR A 103 -9.71 21.45 -11.29
C TYR A 103 -10.02 20.00 -11.72
N HIS A 104 -9.27 19.45 -12.70
CA HIS A 104 -9.49 18.08 -13.18
C HIS A 104 -9.06 17.02 -12.16
N GLN A 105 -7.98 17.26 -11.41
CA GLN A 105 -7.60 16.40 -10.30
C GLN A 105 -8.74 16.28 -9.28
N ASN A 106 -9.33 17.41 -8.88
CA ASN A 106 -10.46 17.41 -7.95
C ASN A 106 -11.68 16.66 -8.50
N GLN A 107 -11.97 16.74 -9.81
CA GLN A 107 -13.06 15.98 -10.41
C GLN A 107 -12.85 14.47 -10.28
N VAL A 108 -11.64 14.00 -10.56
CA VAL A 108 -11.29 12.58 -10.44
C VAL A 108 -11.32 12.14 -8.97
N LEU A 109 -10.69 12.87 -8.06
CA LEU A 109 -10.70 12.55 -6.63
C LEU A 109 -12.13 12.53 -6.06
N SER A 110 -12.97 13.49 -6.44
CA SER A 110 -14.38 13.52 -6.04
C SER A 110 -15.16 12.32 -6.56
N ALA A 111 -14.92 11.91 -7.81
CA ALA A 111 -15.56 10.75 -8.40
C ALA A 111 -15.16 9.46 -7.67
N PHE A 112 -13.88 9.26 -7.37
CA PHE A 112 -13.43 8.10 -6.59
C PHE A 112 -13.97 8.11 -5.17
N ASN A 113 -13.84 9.23 -4.46
CA ASN A 113 -14.29 9.34 -3.06
C ASN A 113 -15.81 9.17 -2.90
N SER A 114 -16.60 9.51 -3.93
CA SER A 114 -18.06 9.26 -3.93
C SER A 114 -18.44 7.86 -4.41
N SER A 115 -17.61 7.22 -5.24
CA SER A 115 -17.87 5.87 -5.76
C SER A 115 -17.37 4.75 -4.82
N PHE A 116 -16.36 5.03 -4.00
CA PHE A 116 -15.74 4.09 -3.09
C PHE A 116 -15.86 4.59 -1.65
N VAL A 117 -16.93 4.15 -0.97
CA VAL A 117 -17.23 4.52 0.42
C VAL A 117 -16.72 3.45 1.39
N GLN A 118 -16.77 2.18 0.98
CA GLN A 118 -16.37 1.02 1.78
C GLN A 118 -14.93 0.58 1.50
N THR A 119 -14.58 0.34 0.23
CA THR A 119 -13.23 -0.03 -0.20
C THR A 119 -12.36 1.21 -0.17
N LYS A 120 -11.19 1.11 0.44
CA LYS A 120 -10.28 2.25 0.56
C LYS A 120 -9.54 2.50 -0.74
N ILE A 121 -9.41 3.77 -1.09
CA ILE A 121 -8.57 4.26 -2.19
C ILE A 121 -7.25 4.79 -1.61
N GLN A 122 -6.18 4.84 -2.41
CA GLN A 122 -4.87 5.37 -2.00
C GLN A 122 -4.26 6.31 -3.03
N LEU A 123 -3.60 7.36 -2.54
CA LEU A 123 -2.79 8.30 -3.34
C LEU A 123 -1.31 8.20 -2.98
N ARG A 124 -0.41 8.58 -3.89
CA ARG A 124 1.04 8.56 -3.60
C ARG A 124 1.42 9.48 -2.44
N TYR A 125 0.87 10.68 -2.37
CA TYR A 125 1.31 11.71 -1.42
C TYR A 125 0.14 12.38 -0.68
N PHE A 126 0.45 12.95 0.49
CA PHE A 126 -0.52 13.69 1.31
C PHE A 126 -0.82 15.09 0.77
N ASP A 127 0.12 15.70 0.05
CA ASP A 127 0.04 17.08 -0.42
C ASP A 127 -0.42 17.20 -1.89
N VAL A 128 -0.73 16.09 -2.55
CA VAL A 128 -1.16 16.05 -3.95
C VAL A 128 -2.65 15.71 -4.07
N THR A 129 -3.50 16.51 -3.43
CA THR A 129 -4.97 16.35 -3.43
C THR A 129 -5.71 17.46 -4.19
N GLY A 130 -5.10 17.99 -5.26
CA GLY A 130 -5.62 19.13 -6.00
C GLY A 130 -5.60 20.42 -5.17
N ASN A 131 -6.75 21.11 -5.03
CA ASN A 131 -6.87 22.32 -4.19
C ASN A 131 -7.33 22.02 -2.75
N SER A 132 -7.41 20.74 -2.39
CA SER A 132 -8.04 20.29 -1.13
C SER A 132 -6.99 19.78 -0.15
N ASN A 133 -7.31 19.77 1.13
CA ASN A 133 -6.49 19.11 2.15
C ASN A 133 -6.72 17.59 2.11
N ALA A 134 -5.66 16.78 2.16
CA ALA A 134 -5.76 15.32 2.28
C ALA A 134 -6.68 14.86 3.42
N GLN A 135 -6.76 15.62 4.51
CA GLN A 135 -7.62 15.30 5.64
C GLN A 135 -9.12 15.39 5.34
N SER A 136 -9.50 16.05 4.24
CA SER A 136 -10.90 16.21 3.80
C SER A 136 -11.43 15.01 3.01
N TRP A 137 -10.56 14.04 2.67
CA TRP A 137 -10.90 12.92 1.80
C TRP A 137 -10.84 11.58 2.55
N ASN A 138 -11.67 10.62 2.13
CA ASN A 138 -11.63 9.26 2.64
C ASN A 138 -10.58 8.42 1.87
N VAL A 139 -9.33 8.88 1.89
CA VAL A 139 -8.22 8.33 1.09
C VAL A 139 -7.03 7.94 1.98
N GLY A 140 -6.46 6.78 1.71
CA GLY A 140 -5.16 6.35 2.22
C GLY A 140 -4.00 6.83 1.37
N PHE A 141 -2.79 6.38 1.73
CA PHE A 141 -1.57 6.84 1.09
C PHE A 141 -0.60 5.69 0.75
N HIS A 142 0.23 5.89 -0.26
CA HIS A 142 1.14 4.89 -0.81
C HIS A 142 2.55 5.47 -0.96
N ASP A 143 3.47 5.05 -0.10
CA ASP A 143 4.89 5.40 -0.19
C ASP A 143 5.59 4.56 -1.27
N ASP A 144 5.55 5.04 -2.52
CA ASP A 144 6.10 4.36 -3.70
C ASP A 144 7.65 4.24 -3.71
N SER A 145 8.31 4.95 -2.79
CA SER A 145 9.76 4.90 -2.58
C SER A 145 10.05 4.57 -1.11
N PHE A 146 9.29 3.65 -0.53
CA PHE A 146 9.48 3.25 0.86
C PHE A 146 10.91 2.78 1.08
N PHE A 147 11.45 3.08 2.27
CA PHE A 147 12.83 2.81 2.68
C PHE A 147 13.87 3.71 1.99
N GLN A 148 13.45 4.71 1.20
CA GLN A 148 14.36 5.57 0.45
C GLN A 148 13.94 7.04 0.46
N ASP A 149 12.71 7.34 0.05
CA ASP A 149 12.10 8.68 0.11
C ASP A 149 11.02 8.78 1.20
N THR A 150 11.11 7.93 2.23
CA THR A 150 10.09 7.89 3.28
C THR A 150 10.16 9.12 4.17
N TYR A 151 11.35 9.51 4.66
CA TYR A 151 11.50 10.61 5.62
C TYR A 151 12.84 11.32 5.49
N GLY A 152 12.87 12.60 5.86
CA GLY A 152 14.10 13.41 5.91
C GLY A 152 13.87 14.80 5.34
N GLU A 153 13.75 14.88 4.01
CA GLU A 153 13.52 16.13 3.28
C GLU A 153 12.03 16.47 3.16
N ALA A 154 11.69 17.75 2.94
CA ALA A 154 10.31 18.22 2.92
C ALA A 154 9.41 17.54 1.87
N TRP A 155 9.99 17.10 0.75
CA TRP A 155 9.30 16.45 -0.36
C TRP A 155 9.12 14.94 -0.18
N MET A 156 9.80 14.34 0.81
CA MET A 156 9.71 12.90 1.11
C MET A 156 8.35 12.56 1.73
N PHE A 157 7.89 11.33 1.53
CA PHE A 157 6.52 10.89 1.78
C PHE A 157 5.96 11.31 3.14
N TYR A 158 6.62 10.92 4.25
CA TYR A 158 6.18 11.26 5.61
C TYR A 158 6.19 12.78 5.84
N ASN A 159 7.19 13.48 5.32
CA ASN A 159 7.33 14.92 5.49
C ASN A 159 6.24 15.69 4.73
N THR A 160 5.73 15.18 3.60
CA THR A 160 4.54 15.77 2.95
C THR A 160 3.33 15.78 3.90
N SER A 161 3.17 14.74 4.72
CA SER A 161 2.10 14.69 5.74
C SER A 161 2.28 15.75 6.83
N VAL A 162 3.53 16.05 7.21
CA VAL A 162 3.85 17.11 8.18
C VAL A 162 3.45 18.48 7.62
N THR A 163 3.80 18.74 6.36
CA THR A 163 3.51 20.01 5.66
C THR A 163 2.02 20.34 5.65
N VAL A 164 1.15 19.33 5.47
CA VAL A 164 -0.31 19.52 5.41
C VAL A 164 -1.02 19.19 6.73
N GLY A 165 -0.28 18.95 7.82
CA GLY A 165 -0.85 18.66 9.14
C GLY A 165 -1.57 17.32 9.26
N ALA A 166 -1.24 16.35 8.39
CA ALA A 166 -1.88 15.05 8.24
C ALA A 166 -1.15 13.86 8.91
N THR A 167 -0.20 14.11 9.82
CA THR A 167 0.62 13.06 10.47
C THR A 167 -0.18 12.01 11.26
N ASN A 168 -1.44 12.29 11.61
CA ASN A 168 -2.33 11.36 12.30
C ASN A 168 -3.33 10.64 11.37
N GLN A 169 -3.25 10.84 10.05
CA GLN A 169 -4.21 10.24 9.10
C GLN A 169 -4.18 8.71 9.09
N TRP A 170 -3.03 8.10 9.40
CA TRP A 170 -2.89 6.64 9.53
C TRP A 170 -3.88 6.00 10.51
N ARG A 171 -4.42 6.78 11.47
CA ARG A 171 -5.42 6.31 12.42
C ARG A 171 -6.77 5.99 11.77
N ASN A 172 -7.06 6.62 10.63
CA ASN A 172 -8.34 6.54 9.94
C ASN A 172 -8.22 6.04 8.49
N GLN A 173 -7.01 6.08 7.93
CA GLN A 173 -6.72 5.77 6.54
C GLN A 173 -5.51 4.85 6.40
N PRO A 174 -5.55 3.86 5.48
CA PRO A 174 -4.46 2.90 5.34
C PRO A 174 -3.24 3.53 4.68
N ILE A 175 -2.06 3.10 5.12
CA ILE A 175 -0.80 3.47 4.48
C ILE A 175 -0.11 2.19 4.00
N GLY A 176 0.29 2.17 2.74
CA GLY A 176 1.11 1.12 2.16
C GLY A 176 2.27 1.71 1.38
N GLY A 177 2.88 0.92 0.51
CA GLY A 177 3.92 1.42 -0.37
C GLY A 177 4.58 0.33 -1.21
N GLU A 178 5.68 0.73 -1.83
CA GLU A 178 6.63 -0.12 -2.53
C GLU A 178 8.04 0.14 -2.02
N VAL A 179 8.79 -0.93 -1.76
CA VAL A 179 10.25 -0.82 -1.63
C VAL A 179 10.84 -0.71 -3.02
N ARG A 180 11.72 0.26 -3.25
CA ARG A 180 12.47 0.38 -4.51
C ARG A 180 13.09 -0.95 -4.96
N PRO A 181 12.89 -1.41 -6.21
CA PRO A 181 13.45 -2.68 -6.70
C PRO A 181 14.96 -2.82 -6.54
N GLU A 182 15.69 -1.71 -6.64
CA GLU A 182 17.15 -1.66 -6.48
C GLU A 182 17.61 -2.01 -5.07
N LEU A 183 16.75 -1.83 -4.07
CA LEU A 183 17.04 -2.10 -2.65
C LEU A 183 16.55 -3.48 -2.21
N TRP A 184 15.76 -4.18 -3.03
CA TRP A 184 15.19 -5.48 -2.68
C TRP A 184 16.22 -6.50 -2.20
N PRO A 185 17.40 -6.68 -2.84
CA PRO A 185 18.33 -7.73 -2.41
C PRO A 185 19.01 -7.46 -1.06
N CYS A 186 19.04 -6.20 -0.60
CA CYS A 186 19.88 -5.75 0.53
C CYS A 186 19.10 -5.16 1.70
N VAL A 187 17.80 -4.82 1.54
CA VAL A 187 16.98 -4.17 2.59
C VAL A 187 16.97 -4.92 3.93
N PHE A 188 17.11 -6.25 3.89
CA PHE A 188 17.18 -7.10 5.09
C PHE A 188 18.54 -7.76 5.30
N SER A 189 19.62 -7.20 4.76
CA SER A 189 20.97 -7.63 5.09
C SER A 189 21.31 -7.28 6.55
N SER A 190 22.49 -7.70 7.04
CA SER A 190 22.94 -7.34 8.39
C SER A 190 23.30 -5.87 8.53
N ASP A 191 23.71 -5.23 7.44
CA ASP A 191 23.99 -3.79 7.38
C ASP A 191 23.46 -3.21 6.05
N PRO A 192 22.15 -2.92 5.96
CA PRO A 192 21.56 -2.42 4.72
C PRO A 192 22.20 -1.12 4.22
N ALA A 193 22.69 -0.26 5.12
CA ALA A 193 23.32 0.99 4.75
C ALA A 193 24.58 0.76 3.90
N THR A 194 25.39 -0.23 4.28
CA THR A 194 26.60 -0.62 3.54
C THR A 194 26.27 -1.51 2.34
N ASP A 195 25.47 -2.55 2.55
CA ASP A 195 25.25 -3.59 1.54
C ASP A 195 24.41 -3.09 0.35
N CYS A 196 23.48 -2.17 0.57
CA CYS A 196 22.74 -1.55 -0.54
C CYS A 196 23.62 -0.60 -1.35
N GLN A 197 24.50 0.17 -0.70
CA GLN A 197 25.42 1.08 -1.41
C GLN A 197 26.43 0.31 -2.28
N ALA A 198 26.68 -0.96 -1.99
CA ALA A 198 27.53 -1.81 -2.82
C ALA A 198 26.89 -2.18 -4.17
N ILE A 199 25.57 -2.07 -4.31
CA ILE A 199 24.82 -2.51 -5.51
C ILE A 199 23.98 -1.42 -6.16
N THR A 200 23.78 -0.27 -5.49
CA THR A 200 23.03 0.87 -6.03
C THR A 200 23.56 2.19 -5.47
N THR A 201 23.31 3.28 -6.19
CA THR A 201 23.59 4.65 -5.72
C THR A 201 22.49 5.19 -4.80
N VAL A 202 21.39 4.44 -4.67
CA VAL A 202 20.27 4.80 -3.81
C VAL A 202 20.66 4.61 -2.34
N VAL A 203 20.45 5.64 -1.53
CA VAL A 203 20.75 5.60 -0.10
C VAL A 203 19.52 5.06 0.65
N PRO A 204 19.60 3.89 1.31
CA PRO A 204 18.50 3.39 2.10
C PRO A 204 18.36 4.18 3.41
N LEU A 205 17.12 4.26 3.90
CA LEU A 205 16.75 4.76 5.21
C LEU A 205 16.73 3.62 6.23
N ASN A 206 16.28 3.88 7.46
CA ASN A 206 16.07 2.83 8.44
C ASN A 206 14.65 2.25 8.32
N TRP A 207 14.55 0.93 8.10
CA TRP A 207 13.26 0.24 7.95
C TRP A 207 12.33 0.44 9.15
N THR A 208 12.87 0.37 10.37
CA THR A 208 12.07 0.52 11.60
C THR A 208 11.51 1.93 11.71
N ASP A 209 12.32 2.95 11.42
CA ASP A 209 11.87 4.35 11.43
C ASP A 209 10.82 4.59 10.35
N CYS A 210 11.02 4.06 9.14
CA CYS A 210 10.03 4.13 8.06
C CYS A 210 8.68 3.54 8.49
N VAL A 211 8.66 2.34 9.08
CA VAL A 211 7.41 1.71 9.56
C VAL A 211 6.80 2.52 10.72
N GLN A 212 7.60 3.00 11.67
CA GLN A 212 7.08 3.72 12.84
C GLN A 212 6.52 5.09 12.51
N LEU A 213 7.14 5.83 11.58
CA LEU A 213 6.67 7.15 11.16
C LEU A 213 5.42 7.06 10.28
N THR A 214 5.40 6.12 9.35
CA THR A 214 4.29 5.98 8.39
C THR A 214 3.15 5.12 8.91
N HIS A 215 3.40 4.28 9.91
CA HIS A 215 2.47 3.23 10.31
C HIS A 215 2.00 2.37 9.13
N SER A 216 2.89 2.07 8.18
CA SER A 216 2.55 1.31 6.99
C SER A 216 2.07 -0.10 7.34
N SER A 217 0.98 -0.51 6.70
CA SER A 217 0.37 -1.84 6.81
C SER A 217 1.13 -2.88 6.00
N TYR A 218 1.54 -2.52 4.80
CA TYR A 218 2.07 -3.45 3.82
C TYR A 218 3.11 -2.77 2.93
N GLN A 219 3.97 -3.57 2.31
CA GLN A 219 4.92 -3.10 1.32
C GLN A 219 5.04 -4.06 0.14
N TRP A 220 5.04 -3.52 -1.06
CA TRP A 220 5.40 -4.29 -2.25
C TRP A 220 6.88 -4.61 -2.20
N LEU A 221 7.19 -5.90 -2.18
CA LEU A 221 8.55 -6.42 -2.05
C LEU A 221 8.64 -7.80 -2.69
N SER A 222 8.63 -7.84 -4.02
CA SER A 222 8.52 -9.09 -4.79
C SER A 222 9.70 -10.04 -4.58
N TYR A 223 10.89 -9.53 -4.26
CA TYR A 223 12.08 -10.35 -4.01
C TYR A 223 11.94 -11.31 -2.83
N ALA A 224 11.08 -11.02 -1.86
CA ALA A 224 10.77 -11.96 -0.79
C ALA A 224 10.19 -13.29 -1.32
N PHE A 225 9.60 -13.26 -2.52
CA PHE A 225 8.83 -14.36 -3.11
C PHE A 225 9.56 -15.07 -4.26
N THR A 226 10.69 -14.53 -4.73
CA THR A 226 11.46 -15.12 -5.84
C THR A 226 12.30 -16.32 -5.39
N SER A 227 12.80 -17.08 -6.36
CA SER A 227 13.82 -18.11 -6.15
C SER A 227 15.03 -17.84 -7.06
N PRO A 228 16.21 -17.50 -6.50
CA PRO A 228 16.45 -17.28 -5.07
C PRO A 228 15.74 -16.01 -4.56
N GLY A 229 15.44 -16.01 -3.26
CA GLY A 229 14.95 -14.86 -2.49
C GLY A 229 15.76 -14.76 -1.20
N TYR A 230 15.21 -14.15 -0.15
CA TYR A 230 15.89 -14.11 1.15
C TYR A 230 16.14 -15.51 1.71
N SER A 231 17.30 -15.71 2.32
CA SER A 231 17.68 -16.97 2.96
C SER A 231 18.44 -16.71 4.27
N GLY A 232 18.62 -17.75 5.09
CA GLY A 232 19.38 -17.66 6.33
C GLY A 232 18.92 -16.52 7.26
N ALA A 233 19.86 -15.69 7.71
CA ALA A 233 19.58 -14.58 8.62
C ALA A 233 18.78 -13.45 7.95
N ASP A 234 18.96 -13.22 6.65
CA ASP A 234 18.20 -12.22 5.89
C ASP A 234 16.72 -12.59 5.86
N TYR A 235 16.40 -13.87 5.69
CA TYR A 235 15.02 -14.36 5.75
C TYR A 235 14.38 -14.11 7.12
N GLY A 236 15.11 -14.35 8.21
CA GLY A 236 14.64 -14.04 9.56
C GLY A 236 14.36 -12.54 9.77
N ARG A 237 15.24 -11.67 9.26
CA ARG A 237 15.04 -10.21 9.29
C ARG A 237 13.86 -9.78 8.42
N ALA A 238 13.68 -10.38 7.25
CA ALA A 238 12.54 -10.13 6.37
C ALA A 238 11.21 -10.51 7.04
N ILE A 239 11.14 -11.67 7.71
CA ILE A 239 9.96 -12.07 8.50
C ILE A 239 9.67 -11.04 9.60
N TYR A 240 10.69 -10.60 10.33
CA TYR A 240 10.52 -9.55 11.35
C TYR A 240 10.04 -8.22 10.74
N GLY A 241 10.61 -7.80 9.62
CA GLY A 241 10.23 -6.61 8.87
C GLY A 241 8.75 -6.63 8.44
N SER A 242 8.29 -7.75 7.86
CA SER A 242 6.89 -7.96 7.47
C SER A 242 5.95 -7.92 8.69
N ILE A 243 6.36 -8.53 9.80
CA ILE A 243 5.57 -8.54 11.04
C ILE A 243 5.44 -7.14 11.66
N MET A 244 6.46 -6.28 11.55
CA MET A 244 6.43 -4.92 12.11
C MET A 244 5.34 -4.04 11.50
N GLN A 245 4.93 -4.31 10.25
CA GLN A 245 3.91 -3.55 9.52
C GLN A 245 2.47 -3.88 9.95
N ARG A 246 2.31 -4.60 11.07
CA ARG A 246 0.98 -4.98 11.58
C ARG A 246 0.29 -3.81 12.27
N TYR A 247 -1.00 -3.61 11.98
CA TYR A 247 -1.90 -2.97 12.94
C TYR A 247 -2.26 -3.96 14.05
N SER A 248 -2.34 -3.48 15.28
CA SER A 248 -2.90 -4.21 16.42
C SER A 248 -4.22 -3.55 16.81
N PHE A 249 -5.33 -4.27 16.67
CA PHE A 249 -6.62 -3.78 17.15
C PHE A 249 -6.66 -3.88 18.67
N PHE A 250 -6.98 -2.77 19.32
CA PHE A 250 -7.28 -2.72 20.74
C PHE A 250 -8.77 -2.53 20.90
N VAL A 251 -9.45 -3.54 21.46
CA VAL A 251 -10.85 -3.40 21.85
C VAL A 251 -10.86 -2.79 23.24
N SER A 252 -11.17 -1.49 23.33
CA SER A 252 -11.19 -0.75 24.59
C SER A 252 -12.36 -1.11 25.50
N GLN A 253 -13.47 -1.56 24.91
CA GLN A 253 -14.67 -1.97 25.65
C GLN A 253 -15.49 -2.94 24.80
N ILE A 254 -16.02 -3.99 25.44
CA ILE A 254 -17.04 -4.88 24.86
C ILE A 254 -18.28 -4.75 25.72
N THR A 255 -19.43 -4.51 25.08
CA THR A 255 -20.73 -4.61 25.74
C THR A 255 -21.43 -5.83 25.17
N ALA A 256 -21.66 -6.84 26.02
CA ALA A 256 -22.43 -8.02 25.66
C ALA A 256 -23.79 -7.93 26.35
N ASN A 257 -24.87 -8.14 25.60
CA ASN A 257 -26.20 -8.30 26.16
C ASN A 257 -26.39 -9.78 26.50
N GLU A 258 -26.78 -10.11 27.73
CA GLU A 258 -27.20 -11.47 28.08
C GLU A 258 -28.41 -11.87 27.22
N MET A 259 -28.25 -12.90 26.39
CA MET A 259 -29.40 -13.61 25.84
C MET A 259 -29.90 -14.59 26.90
N ASN A 260 -31.05 -14.30 27.48
CA ASN A 260 -31.80 -15.27 28.27
C ASN A 260 -32.32 -16.36 27.32
N CYS A 261 -31.56 -17.44 27.17
CA CYS A 261 -32.03 -18.67 26.57
C CYS A 261 -33.12 -19.27 27.48
N SER A 262 -34.38 -18.93 27.24
CA SER A 262 -35.51 -19.68 27.80
C SER A 262 -35.65 -20.95 26.99
N GLY A 263 -35.06 -22.04 27.49
CA GLY A 263 -35.30 -23.37 26.94
C GLY A 263 -36.77 -23.72 27.10
N THR A 264 -37.46 -23.94 25.98
CA THR A 264 -38.74 -24.65 25.89
C THR A 264 -38.51 -25.99 25.23
#